data_AF-A0A484L399-F1
#
_entry.id   AF-A0A484L399-F1
#
_cell.length_a   1.000
_cell.length_b   1.000
_cell.length_c   1.000
_cell.angle_alpha   90.00
_cell.angle_beta   90.00
_cell.angle_gamma   90.00
#
_symmetry.space_group_name_H-M   'P 1'
#
loop_
_entity.id
_entity.type
_entity.pdbx_description
1 polymer ?
#
loop_
_entity_poly.entity_id
_entity_poly.type
_entity_poly.pdbx_seq_one_letter_code
_entity_poly.pdbx_strand_id
1 'polypeptide(L)'
;MDFELRRAREKLEREQKERKENARLKLERERKFKQEAIRQREAIEAAQRASRLDAAEAEFKANQKNEENLIAGRGIVFCRVLEAIPYQGSGDKIKLPSSCFTELSEQGAFEKGPLHFYLSAIHQNVNRVDETPMTNRTTHAGVLEFTADEGFTQLPPHIWSNLFPDEYHPMTPTVEVRYVWLPKGTFARLQPNEPGFSDIPNHKAVLETSLRQHATLSEGDVLTVSHGVLTYHLRVLELKPSSSVSVLDTDIEVDVMGADLTADGTSQPILIPLTLGKPEDGAVEEGKYIYYKFSIDDATWVGVSSGDAEIEVKIDSKTQDGDTDLYISRHPLLFPTQHQHRWSSHDIGSKSLVLGSQGLGIGAYTVGVFGFKGTTKYQLSVTVQNKLKPMLGQQTSFVETDTVECRNCKHYIPSRSVALHEAYCVRHNIVCQYANCGIVLRRGEAENHIHCGKCGQAFQKEEIEKHMKVFHEPLDCPCGVVLEKEKMVQHQSFECHFRLITCRFCGDMVQAGNSAAVDARDRLRGLTEHESLCGCRTAPCDSCGRAVMLKDMDIHQIAVHQKG
;
A
#
# COMPACT_ATOMS: atom_id res chain seq x y z
N MET A 1 -22.51 7.52 120.57
CA MET A 1 -22.63 8.89 120.03
C MET A 1 -21.56 9.24 118.99
N ASP A 2 -20.73 8.30 118.51
CA ASP A 2 -19.56 8.58 117.64
C ASP A 2 -19.68 7.99 116.21
N PHE A 3 -20.71 7.18 115.96
CA PHE A 3 -20.94 6.48 114.69
C PHE A 3 -21.79 7.30 113.70
N GLU A 4 -22.74 8.09 114.21
CA GLU A 4 -23.64 8.92 113.40
C GLU A 4 -22.94 10.17 112.83
N LEU A 5 -22.02 10.78 113.60
CA LEU A 5 -21.22 11.93 113.15
C LEU A 5 -20.20 11.55 112.06
N ARG A 6 -19.60 10.35 112.14
CA ARG A 6 -18.71 9.83 111.09
C ARG A 6 -19.46 9.57 109.78
N ARG A 7 -20.65 8.96 109.85
CA ARG A 7 -21.50 8.68 108.68
C ARG A 7 -21.99 9.96 107.99
N ALA A 8 -22.31 10.99 108.76
CA ALA A 8 -22.71 12.29 108.23
C ALA A 8 -21.55 13.01 107.53
N ARG A 9 -20.34 12.97 108.10
CA ARG A 9 -19.13 13.56 107.52
C ARG A 9 -18.69 12.85 106.24
N GLU A 10 -18.73 11.53 106.21
CA GLU A 10 -18.47 10.72 105.02
C GLU A 10 -19.50 10.96 103.92
N LYS A 11 -20.78 11.13 104.27
CA LYS A 11 -21.84 11.46 103.29
C LYS A 11 -21.61 12.85 102.67
N LEU A 12 -21.23 13.83 103.49
CA LEU A 12 -20.93 15.20 103.04
C LEU A 12 -19.67 15.24 102.16
N GLU A 13 -18.62 14.49 102.51
CA GLU A 13 -17.41 14.36 101.68
C GLU A 13 -17.71 13.66 100.36
N ARG A 14 -18.56 12.62 100.36
CA ARG A 14 -18.98 11.91 99.14
C ARG A 14 -19.78 12.83 98.21
N GLU A 15 -20.74 13.59 98.75
CA GLU A 15 -21.47 14.62 98.00
C GLU A 15 -20.56 15.73 97.47
N GLN A 16 -19.60 16.21 98.26
CA GLN A 16 -18.64 17.22 97.80
C GLN A 16 -17.74 16.69 96.68
N LYS A 17 -17.32 15.43 96.78
CA LYS A 17 -16.48 14.77 95.77
C LYS A 17 -17.27 14.55 94.47
N GLU A 18 -18.52 14.11 94.57
CA GLU A 18 -19.43 13.88 93.45
C GLU A 18 -19.80 15.19 92.74
N ARG A 19 -20.05 16.29 93.49
CA ARG A 19 -20.24 17.63 92.90
C ARG A 19 -19.01 18.12 92.16
N LYS A 20 -17.81 17.90 92.72
CA LYS A 20 -16.54 18.28 92.09
C LYS A 20 -16.25 17.46 90.84
N GLU A 21 -16.58 16.16 90.86
CA GLU A 21 -16.44 15.27 89.71
C GLU A 21 -17.44 15.60 88.59
N ASN A 22 -18.71 15.84 88.93
CA ASN A 22 -19.72 16.29 87.98
C ASN A 22 -19.39 17.65 87.36
N ALA A 23 -18.86 18.60 88.15
CA ALA A 23 -18.38 19.88 87.63
C ALA A 23 -17.20 19.70 86.66
N ARG A 24 -16.26 18.80 86.97
CA ARG A 24 -15.13 18.46 86.10
C ARG A 24 -15.58 17.81 84.79
N LEU A 25 -16.50 16.85 84.85
CA LEU A 25 -17.08 16.19 83.68
C LEU A 25 -17.84 17.15 82.77
N LYS A 26 -18.59 18.11 83.35
CA LYS A 26 -19.30 19.15 82.60
C LYS A 26 -18.32 20.06 81.84
N LEU A 27 -17.24 20.47 82.51
CA LEU A 27 -16.20 21.34 81.94
C LEU A 27 -15.41 20.61 80.85
N GLU A 28 -15.17 19.30 81.02
CA GLU A 28 -14.51 18.47 80.01
C GLU A 28 -15.39 18.24 78.78
N ARG A 29 -16.70 18.02 78.96
CA ARG A 29 -17.67 17.95 77.84
C ARG A 29 -17.77 19.27 77.09
N GLU A 30 -17.81 20.40 77.79
CA GLU A 30 -17.86 21.72 77.17
C GLU A 30 -16.56 22.02 76.38
N ARG A 31 -15.40 21.58 76.89
CA ARG A 31 -14.12 21.69 76.19
C ARG A 31 -14.08 20.82 74.93
N LYS A 32 -14.59 19.58 74.98
CA LYS A 32 -14.69 18.69 73.81
C LYS A 32 -15.62 19.26 72.75
N PHE A 33 -16.79 19.76 73.14
CA PHE A 33 -17.75 20.38 72.23
C PHE A 33 -17.16 21.64 71.55
N LYS A 34 -16.45 22.49 72.30
CA LYS A 34 -15.72 23.64 71.72
C LYS A 34 -14.61 23.20 70.76
N GLN A 35 -13.85 22.16 71.07
CA GLN A 35 -12.83 21.63 70.17
C GLN A 35 -13.42 21.03 68.89
N GLU A 36 -14.53 20.29 68.98
CA GLU A 36 -15.25 19.78 67.81
C GLU A 36 -15.82 20.90 66.94
N ALA A 37 -16.40 21.94 67.55
CA ALA A 37 -16.91 23.10 66.83
C ALA A 37 -15.78 23.87 66.10
N ILE A 38 -14.61 24.02 66.72
CA ILE A 38 -13.43 24.62 66.07
C ILE A 38 -12.97 23.74 64.90
N ARG A 39 -12.87 22.43 65.11
CA ARG A 39 -12.44 21.48 64.06
C ARG A 39 -13.40 21.44 62.88
N GLN A 40 -14.72 21.52 63.13
CA GLN A 40 -15.72 21.61 62.08
C GLN A 40 -15.60 22.93 61.30
N ARG A 41 -15.38 24.05 62.00
CA ARG A 41 -15.20 25.36 61.34
C ARG A 41 -13.92 25.38 60.50
N GLU A 42 -12.81 24.87 61.02
CA GLU A 42 -11.54 24.73 60.29
C GLU A 42 -11.69 23.81 59.07
N ALA A 43 -12.45 22.71 59.18
CA ALA A 43 -12.73 21.83 58.06
C ALA A 43 -13.56 22.51 56.95
N ILE A 44 -14.57 23.32 57.33
CA ILE A 44 -15.37 24.11 56.37
C ILE A 44 -14.51 25.18 55.69
N GLU A 45 -13.72 25.93 56.47
CA GLU A 45 -12.82 26.96 55.92
C GLU A 45 -11.72 26.35 55.03
N ALA A 46 -11.19 25.17 55.37
CA ALA A 46 -10.25 24.43 54.55
C ALA A 46 -10.88 23.92 53.24
N ALA A 47 -12.10 23.38 53.30
CA ALA A 47 -12.83 22.93 52.10
C ALA A 47 -13.17 24.10 51.17
N GLN A 48 -13.58 25.25 51.72
CA GLN A 48 -13.81 26.46 50.92
C GLN A 48 -12.51 27.00 50.31
N ARG A 49 -11.39 26.93 51.02
CA ARG A 49 -10.08 27.32 50.48
C ARG A 49 -9.63 26.39 49.35
N ALA A 50 -9.81 25.09 49.50
CA ALA A 50 -9.52 24.11 48.45
C ALA A 50 -10.36 24.37 47.19
N SER A 51 -11.68 24.51 47.33
CA SER A 51 -12.56 24.80 46.19
C SER A 51 -12.23 26.12 45.48
N ARG A 52 -11.77 27.14 46.21
CA ARG A 52 -11.29 28.40 45.60
C ARG A 52 -9.97 28.22 44.85
N LEU A 53 -9.05 27.42 45.38
CA LEU A 53 -7.79 27.10 44.71
C LEU A 53 -8.05 26.28 43.45
N ASP A 54 -8.92 25.28 43.51
CA ASP A 54 -9.31 24.46 42.37
C ASP A 54 -10.01 25.30 41.29
N ALA A 55 -10.90 26.22 41.69
CA ALA A 55 -11.55 27.16 40.78
C ALA A 55 -10.55 28.12 40.14
N ALA A 56 -9.59 28.66 40.90
CA ALA A 56 -8.56 29.55 40.38
C ALA A 56 -7.59 28.81 39.45
N GLU A 57 -7.24 27.56 39.74
CA GLU A 57 -6.42 26.73 38.87
C GLU A 57 -7.17 26.38 37.57
N ALA A 58 -8.46 26.07 37.66
CA ALA A 58 -9.31 25.83 36.49
C ALA A 58 -9.46 27.09 35.62
N GLU A 59 -9.64 28.26 36.22
CA GLU A 59 -9.70 29.55 35.52
C GLU A 59 -8.36 29.89 34.87
N PHE A 60 -7.25 29.68 35.58
CA PHE A 60 -5.90 29.88 35.04
C PHE A 60 -5.64 28.97 33.83
N LYS A 61 -5.97 27.68 33.92
CA LYS A 61 -5.86 26.73 32.81
C LYS A 61 -6.77 27.10 31.63
N ALA A 62 -7.99 27.57 31.91
CA ALA A 62 -8.91 28.02 30.88
C ALA A 62 -8.39 29.27 30.15
N ASN A 63 -7.86 30.25 30.89
CA ASN A 63 -7.26 31.45 30.31
C ASN A 63 -6.01 31.11 29.48
N GLN A 64 -5.15 30.23 29.99
CA GLN A 64 -3.98 29.76 29.25
C GLN A 64 -4.37 29.06 27.94
N LYS A 65 -5.35 28.13 27.97
CA LYS A 65 -5.84 27.46 26.77
C LYS A 65 -6.46 28.44 25.77
N ASN A 66 -7.16 29.46 26.26
CA ASN A 66 -7.75 30.48 25.40
C ASN A 66 -6.67 31.34 24.71
N GLU A 67 -5.63 31.74 25.45
CA GLU A 67 -4.49 32.48 24.90
C GLU A 67 -3.71 31.65 23.85
N GLU A 68 -3.48 30.36 24.12
CA GLU A 68 -2.89 29.42 23.17
C GLU A 68 -3.73 29.27 21.89
N ASN A 69 -5.05 29.17 22.01
CA ASN A 69 -5.96 29.13 20.87
C ASN A 69 -5.93 30.43 20.06
N LEU A 70 -5.84 31.57 20.74
CA LEU A 70 -5.79 32.88 20.11
C LEU A 70 -4.48 33.07 19.33
N ILE A 71 -3.37 32.56 19.85
CA ILE A 71 -2.08 32.52 19.15
C ILE A 71 -2.15 31.56 17.95
N ALA A 72 -2.67 30.34 18.16
CA ALA A 72 -2.76 29.30 17.13
C ALA A 72 -3.64 29.71 15.94
N GLY A 73 -4.74 30.42 16.18
CA GLY A 73 -5.63 30.93 15.13
C GLY A 73 -5.23 32.29 14.56
N ARG A 74 -4.05 32.84 14.88
CA ARG A 74 -3.63 34.21 14.53
C ARG A 74 -4.70 35.27 14.89
N GLY A 75 -5.26 35.19 16.08
CA GLY A 75 -6.28 36.08 16.61
C GLY A 75 -7.74 35.67 16.33
N ILE A 76 -7.96 34.46 15.81
CA ILE A 76 -9.29 33.88 15.57
C ILE A 76 -9.48 32.72 16.52
N VAL A 77 -10.56 32.72 17.30
CA VAL A 77 -10.89 31.64 18.22
C VAL A 77 -12.20 31.03 17.76
N PHE A 78 -12.09 29.85 17.17
CA PHE A 78 -13.21 29.04 16.75
C PHE A 78 -13.02 27.63 17.29
N CYS A 79 -13.98 27.16 18.09
CA CYS A 79 -14.01 25.81 18.65
C CYS A 79 -15.46 25.33 18.72
N ARG A 80 -15.75 24.19 18.09
CA ARG A 80 -17.07 23.56 18.09
C ARG A 80 -16.93 22.07 18.34
N VAL A 81 -17.83 21.52 19.13
CA VAL A 81 -17.98 20.07 19.28
C VAL A 81 -19.10 19.63 18.35
N LEU A 82 -18.79 18.74 17.42
CA LEU A 82 -19.71 18.24 16.40
C LEU A 82 -19.73 16.71 16.42
N GLU A 83 -20.87 16.13 16.05
CA GLU A 83 -20.98 14.69 15.85
C GLU A 83 -20.44 14.32 14.46
N ALA A 84 -19.54 13.35 14.39
CA ALA A 84 -18.85 12.96 13.16
C ALA A 84 -19.61 11.88 12.40
N ILE A 85 -19.80 12.11 11.10
CA ILE A 85 -20.43 11.17 10.17
C ILE A 85 -19.40 10.80 9.09
N PRO A 86 -19.20 9.52 8.76
CA PRO A 86 -18.31 9.15 7.67
C PRO A 86 -18.94 9.49 6.32
N TYR A 87 -18.14 10.01 5.38
CA TYR A 87 -18.54 10.18 3.98
C TYR A 87 -17.48 9.63 3.04
N GLN A 88 -17.88 9.28 1.80
CA GLN A 88 -16.95 8.85 0.77
C GLN A 88 -16.25 10.07 0.15
N GLY A 89 -15.02 10.32 0.60
CA GLY A 89 -14.17 11.42 0.14
C GLY A 89 -12.71 11.00 0.04
N SER A 90 -11.93 11.75 -0.74
CA SER A 90 -10.48 11.57 -0.87
C SER A 90 -9.73 12.63 -0.07
N GLY A 91 -8.63 12.25 0.58
CA GLY A 91 -7.78 13.17 1.34
C GLY A 91 -8.31 13.50 2.74
N ASP A 92 -8.03 14.71 3.21
CA ASP A 92 -8.27 15.21 4.58
C ASP A 92 -9.27 16.38 4.62
N LYS A 93 -10.15 16.49 3.63
CA LYS A 93 -11.08 17.61 3.52
C LYS A 93 -12.40 17.25 4.18
N ILE A 94 -12.79 17.99 5.22
CA ILE A 94 -14.03 17.78 5.97
C ILE A 94 -15.15 18.68 5.46
N LYS A 95 -16.40 18.31 5.75
CA LYS A 95 -17.55 19.20 5.55
C LYS A 95 -18.09 19.69 6.87
N LEU A 96 -18.28 21.00 6.95
CA LEU A 96 -18.74 21.69 8.16
C LEU A 96 -20.15 22.27 7.97
N PRO A 97 -20.87 22.59 9.06
CA PRO A 97 -22.16 23.28 8.99
C PRO A 97 -22.06 24.72 8.47
N SER A 98 -23.17 25.23 7.96
CA SER A 98 -23.29 26.61 7.47
C SER A 98 -23.12 27.67 8.59
N SER A 99 -23.50 27.33 9.83
CA SER A 99 -23.24 28.17 11.00
C SER A 99 -21.74 28.43 11.21
N CYS A 100 -20.89 27.43 10.96
CA CYS A 100 -19.44 27.54 11.12
C CYS A 100 -18.84 28.51 10.09
N PHE A 101 -19.37 28.54 8.87
CA PHE A 101 -18.97 29.51 7.85
C PHE A 101 -19.24 30.94 8.29
N THR A 102 -20.44 31.19 8.84
CA THR A 102 -20.87 32.52 9.27
C THR A 102 -19.95 33.06 10.38
N GLU A 103 -19.67 32.22 11.38
CA GLU A 103 -18.79 32.58 12.50
C GLU A 103 -17.34 32.84 12.05
N LEU A 104 -16.79 32.00 11.17
CA LEU A 104 -15.44 32.20 10.62
C LEU A 104 -15.35 33.42 9.71
N SER A 105 -16.43 33.75 9.00
CA SER A 105 -16.50 34.94 8.14
C SER A 105 -16.55 36.22 8.96
N GLU A 106 -17.31 36.25 10.05
CA GLU A 106 -17.37 37.39 10.96
C GLU A 106 -16.01 37.68 11.62
N GLN A 107 -15.22 36.63 11.88
CA GLN A 107 -13.87 36.75 12.45
C GLN A 107 -12.78 37.01 11.40
N GLY A 108 -13.13 37.13 10.11
CA GLY A 108 -12.18 37.42 9.03
C GLY A 108 -11.20 36.27 8.71
N ALA A 109 -11.59 35.01 8.93
CA ALA A 109 -10.72 33.85 8.70
C ALA A 109 -10.31 33.70 7.23
N PHE A 110 -11.23 33.98 6.31
CA PHE A 110 -11.01 33.84 4.86
C PHE A 110 -9.95 34.79 4.30
N GLU A 111 -9.66 35.90 4.98
CA GLU A 111 -8.63 36.86 4.56
C GLU A 111 -7.22 36.41 4.96
N LYS A 112 -7.11 35.43 5.89
CA LYS A 112 -5.83 34.98 6.46
C LYS A 112 -5.21 33.77 5.75
N GLY A 113 -5.82 33.33 4.66
CA GLY A 113 -5.35 32.24 3.81
C GLY A 113 -6.19 30.95 3.93
N PRO A 114 -5.62 29.78 3.61
CA PRO A 114 -6.34 28.52 3.66
C PRO A 114 -6.77 28.17 5.09
N LEU A 115 -7.99 27.62 5.20
CA LEU A 115 -8.58 27.26 6.47
C LEU A 115 -8.13 25.85 6.87
N HIS A 116 -7.48 25.75 8.03
CA HIS A 116 -7.10 24.48 8.63
C HIS A 116 -7.81 24.31 9.97
N PHE A 117 -8.15 23.07 10.26
CA PHE A 117 -8.86 22.69 11.47
C PHE A 117 -8.07 21.60 12.20
N TYR A 118 -7.95 21.78 13.51
CA TYR A 118 -7.51 20.77 14.43
C TYR A 118 -8.73 19.97 14.88
N LEU A 119 -8.63 18.65 14.77
CA LEU A 119 -9.66 17.69 15.15
C LEU A 119 -9.14 16.85 16.33
N SER A 120 -9.93 16.77 17.39
CA SER A 120 -9.65 15.93 18.55
C SER A 120 -10.85 15.05 18.87
N ALA A 121 -10.64 13.72 18.92
CA ALA A 121 -11.70 12.78 19.25
C ALA A 121 -12.06 12.90 20.75
N ILE A 122 -13.32 13.24 21.03
CA ILE A 122 -13.86 13.27 22.40
C ILE A 122 -14.42 11.88 22.70
N HIS A 123 -13.71 11.13 23.54
CA HIS A 123 -14.19 9.85 24.04
C HIS A 123 -15.15 10.11 25.20
N GLN A 124 -16.44 9.77 25.02
CA GLN A 124 -17.36 9.67 26.15
C GLN A 124 -16.92 8.47 26.99
N ASN A 125 -16.28 8.73 28.13
CA ASN A 125 -15.84 7.71 29.07
C ASN A 125 -17.00 6.77 29.45
N VAL A 126 -17.08 5.63 28.79
CA VAL A 126 -17.76 4.46 29.33
C VAL A 126 -16.77 3.83 30.31
N ASN A 127 -16.98 4.09 31.60
CA ASN A 127 -16.27 3.52 32.75
C ASN A 127 -15.59 2.16 32.44
N ARG A 128 -14.29 2.20 32.16
CA ARG A 128 -13.42 1.02 32.23
C ARG A 128 -12.29 1.31 33.19
N VAL A 129 -12.08 0.37 34.09
CA VAL A 129 -11.25 0.44 35.30
C VAL A 129 -9.75 0.23 34.98
N ASP A 130 -9.33 0.28 33.72
CA ASP A 130 -7.94 0.04 33.35
C ASP A 130 -7.21 1.34 33.04
N GLU A 131 -6.32 1.71 33.97
CA GLU A 131 -5.39 2.84 33.91
C GLU A 131 -4.39 2.70 32.76
N THR A 132 -4.82 3.00 31.54
CA THR A 132 -3.95 3.62 30.54
C THR A 132 -4.61 4.92 30.10
N PRO A 133 -3.96 6.09 30.23
CA PRO A 133 -4.50 7.32 29.68
C PRO A 133 -4.57 7.14 28.16
N MET A 134 -5.77 6.85 27.62
CA MET A 134 -5.98 6.85 26.18
C MET A 134 -5.61 8.24 25.71
N THR A 135 -4.50 8.35 24.99
CA THR A 135 -4.08 9.59 24.36
C THR A 135 -5.20 10.00 23.40
N ASN A 136 -5.82 11.16 23.66
CA ASN A 136 -6.76 11.74 22.70
C ASN A 136 -6.03 11.82 21.36
N ARG A 137 -6.52 11.07 20.37
CA ARG A 137 -5.99 11.12 19.02
C ARG A 137 -6.42 12.42 18.39
N THR A 138 -5.46 13.07 17.77
CA THR A 138 -5.61 14.41 17.20
C THR A 138 -5.08 14.37 15.79
N THR A 139 -5.80 14.99 14.87
CA THR A 139 -5.38 15.13 13.48
C THR A 139 -5.74 16.52 12.98
N HIS A 140 -5.22 16.89 11.82
CA HIS A 140 -5.54 18.15 11.16
C HIS A 140 -6.29 17.87 9.86
N ALA A 141 -7.10 18.85 9.46
CA ALA A 141 -7.93 18.74 8.28
C ALA A 141 -8.10 20.09 7.58
N GLY A 142 -8.27 20.05 6.27
CA GLY A 142 -8.80 21.17 5.50
C GLY A 142 -10.33 21.13 5.45
N VAL A 143 -10.97 22.21 5.01
CA VAL A 143 -12.41 22.22 4.71
C VAL A 143 -12.65 22.07 3.20
N LEU A 144 -13.58 21.20 2.82
CA LEU A 144 -14.06 21.08 1.45
C LEU A 144 -15.18 22.09 1.16
N GLU A 145 -16.23 22.02 1.98
CA GLU A 145 -17.46 22.82 1.81
C GLU A 145 -18.23 22.93 3.14
N PHE A 146 -19.11 23.92 3.21
CA PHE A 146 -19.94 24.22 4.39
C PHE A 146 -21.40 23.78 4.17
N THR A 147 -21.61 22.50 3.88
CA THR A 147 -22.92 21.92 3.51
C THR A 147 -23.44 20.88 4.50
N ALA A 148 -22.73 20.63 5.60
CA ALA A 148 -23.15 19.63 6.57
C ALA A 148 -24.36 20.10 7.39
N ASP A 149 -25.14 19.14 7.91
CA ASP A 149 -26.26 19.42 8.79
C ASP A 149 -25.78 20.05 10.11
N GLU A 150 -26.58 20.97 10.66
CA GLU A 150 -26.24 21.66 11.91
C GLU A 150 -26.03 20.68 13.06
N GLY A 151 -24.88 20.78 13.74
CA GLY A 151 -24.45 19.86 14.79
C GLY A 151 -23.61 18.66 14.32
N PHE A 152 -23.47 18.45 13.01
CA PHE A 152 -22.74 17.34 12.42
C PHE A 152 -21.52 17.80 11.60
N THR A 153 -20.48 16.95 11.53
CA THR A 153 -19.33 17.12 10.64
C THR A 153 -19.14 15.86 9.81
N GLN A 154 -18.88 16.01 8.51
CA GLN A 154 -18.62 14.85 7.65
C GLN A 154 -17.11 14.64 7.50
N LEU A 155 -16.64 13.47 7.90
CA LEU A 155 -15.22 13.11 7.88
C LEU A 155 -14.92 12.10 6.76
N PRO A 156 -13.85 12.30 5.97
CA PRO A 156 -13.40 11.33 4.98
C PRO A 156 -12.76 10.11 5.66
N PRO A 157 -12.61 8.97 4.94
CA PRO A 157 -12.10 7.73 5.51
C PRO A 157 -10.70 7.87 6.12
N HIS A 158 -9.83 8.68 5.51
CA HIS A 158 -8.49 8.94 6.02
C HIS A 158 -8.49 9.56 7.44
N ILE A 159 -9.29 10.60 7.65
CA ILE A 159 -9.43 11.25 8.96
C ILE A 159 -10.10 10.30 9.96
N TRP A 160 -11.12 9.56 9.49
CA TRP A 160 -11.83 8.61 10.32
C TRP A 160 -10.91 7.52 10.87
N SER A 161 -10.09 6.88 10.03
CA SER A 161 -9.15 5.84 10.44
C SER A 161 -8.07 6.34 11.40
N ASN A 162 -7.65 7.60 11.25
CA ASN A 162 -6.66 8.21 12.15
C ASN A 162 -7.26 8.55 13.52
N LEU A 163 -8.49 9.08 13.57
CA LEU A 163 -9.19 9.44 14.81
C LEU A 163 -9.80 8.24 15.54
N PHE A 164 -10.43 7.33 14.81
CA PHE A 164 -11.20 6.19 15.31
C PHE A 164 -10.64 4.88 14.73
N PRO A 165 -9.69 4.21 15.40
CA PRO A 165 -9.21 2.90 14.96
C PRO A 165 -10.32 1.85 15.00
N ASP A 166 -10.21 0.82 14.14
CA ASP A 166 -11.25 -0.22 13.92
C ASP A 166 -11.71 -0.95 15.20
N GLU A 167 -10.90 -0.94 16.26
CA GLU A 167 -11.24 -1.52 17.56
C GLU A 167 -12.27 -0.71 18.36
N TYR A 168 -12.57 0.52 17.96
CA TYR A 168 -13.43 1.44 18.68
C TYR A 168 -14.41 2.15 17.73
N HIS A 169 -15.60 1.60 17.56
CA HIS A 169 -16.71 2.27 16.89
C HIS A 169 -17.63 2.89 17.95
N PRO A 170 -17.42 4.15 18.36
CA PRO A 170 -18.29 4.80 19.32
C PRO A 170 -19.69 4.92 18.72
N MET A 171 -20.71 4.64 19.54
CA MET A 171 -22.11 4.72 19.11
C MET A 171 -22.52 6.15 18.71
N THR A 172 -21.82 7.15 19.25
CA THR A 172 -21.89 8.57 18.88
C THR A 172 -20.46 9.16 18.83
N PRO A 173 -19.82 9.23 17.65
CA PRO A 173 -18.48 9.77 17.54
C PRO A 173 -18.54 11.30 17.64
N THR A 174 -18.03 11.88 18.72
CA THR A 174 -17.94 13.35 18.90
C THR A 174 -16.52 13.85 18.69
N VAL A 175 -16.37 14.93 17.92
CA VAL A 175 -15.07 15.53 17.60
C VAL A 175 -15.08 17.02 17.93
N GLU A 176 -14.03 17.47 18.61
CA GLU A 176 -13.74 18.90 18.80
C GLU A 176 -13.04 19.43 17.54
N VAL A 177 -13.66 20.38 16.86
CA VAL A 177 -13.14 21.08 15.68
C VAL A 177 -12.69 22.47 16.09
N ARG A 178 -11.40 22.76 15.93
CA ARG A 178 -10.80 24.05 16.29
C ARG A 178 -10.07 24.67 15.10
N TYR A 179 -10.28 25.96 14.86
CA TYR A 179 -9.54 26.67 13.82
C TYR A 179 -8.08 26.87 14.24
N VAL A 180 -7.15 26.52 13.34
CA VAL A 180 -5.72 26.68 13.56
C VAL A 180 -5.02 27.16 12.30
N TRP A 181 -4.01 27.99 12.47
CA TRP A 181 -3.10 28.35 11.38
C TRP A 181 -1.92 27.38 11.38
N LEU A 182 -1.69 26.72 10.24
CA LEU A 182 -0.55 25.82 10.06
C LEU A 182 0.53 26.48 9.19
N PRO A 183 1.81 26.36 9.56
CA PRO A 183 2.90 26.79 8.69
C PRO A 183 3.00 25.88 7.47
N LYS A 184 3.55 26.43 6.38
CA LYS A 184 3.89 25.67 5.17
C LYS A 184 4.96 24.63 5.50
N GLY A 185 4.71 23.38 5.12
CA GLY A 185 5.66 22.30 5.28
C GLY A 185 6.89 22.49 4.41
N THR A 186 8.06 22.13 4.93
CA THR A 186 9.31 22.10 4.15
C THR A 186 9.91 20.70 4.05
N PHE A 187 9.68 19.87 5.06
CA PHE A 187 10.20 18.51 5.12
C PHE A 187 9.19 17.58 5.79
N ALA A 188 9.05 16.37 5.24
CA ALA A 188 8.27 15.28 5.82
C ALA A 188 9.05 13.97 5.75
N ARG A 189 9.20 13.30 6.90
CA ARG A 189 9.73 11.93 6.96
C ARG A 189 8.57 10.96 7.10
N LEU A 190 8.44 10.05 6.13
CA LEU A 190 7.40 9.05 6.07
C LEU A 190 8.00 7.65 6.19
N GLN A 191 7.29 6.77 6.86
CA GLN A 191 7.65 5.36 6.97
C GLN A 191 6.49 4.49 6.48
N PRO A 192 6.70 3.66 5.44
CA PRO A 192 5.69 2.70 5.02
C PRO A 192 5.56 1.59 6.07
N ASN A 193 4.33 1.19 6.37
CA ASN A 193 4.04 0.04 7.22
C ASN A 193 4.32 -1.24 6.43
N GLU A 194 3.93 -1.27 5.15
CA GLU A 194 4.13 -2.42 4.27
C GLU A 194 5.46 -2.33 3.51
N PRO A 195 6.19 -3.45 3.36
CA PRO A 195 7.35 -3.51 2.49
C PRO A 195 6.93 -3.38 1.01
N GLY A 196 7.83 -2.87 0.17
CA GLY A 196 7.63 -2.80 -1.28
C GLY A 196 7.14 -1.45 -1.82
N PHE A 197 6.84 -0.45 -0.97
CA PHE A 197 6.55 0.91 -1.45
C PHE A 197 7.71 1.51 -2.26
N SER A 198 8.95 1.30 -1.81
CA SER A 198 10.16 1.74 -2.52
C SER A 198 10.35 1.05 -3.88
N ASP A 199 9.68 -0.08 -4.10
CA ASP A 199 9.75 -0.85 -5.36
C ASP A 199 8.79 -0.32 -6.41
N ILE A 200 7.86 0.55 -6.00
CA ILE A 200 6.97 1.23 -6.93
C ILE A 200 7.80 2.17 -7.79
N PRO A 201 7.69 2.07 -9.12
CA PRO A 201 8.31 3.01 -10.03
C PRO A 201 7.77 4.42 -9.82
N ASN A 202 8.65 5.41 -9.81
CA ASN A 202 8.27 6.79 -9.51
C ASN A 202 7.45 6.91 -8.21
N HIS A 203 7.76 6.13 -7.16
CA HIS A 203 7.09 6.20 -5.86
C HIS A 203 6.97 7.63 -5.32
N LYS A 204 7.93 8.51 -5.66
CA LYS A 204 7.86 9.95 -5.37
C LYS A 204 6.67 10.65 -6.06
N ALA A 205 6.42 10.38 -7.33
CA ALA A 205 5.30 10.97 -8.08
C ALA A 205 3.96 10.43 -7.58
N VAL A 206 3.86 9.13 -7.31
CA VAL A 206 2.67 8.51 -6.72
C VAL A 206 2.34 9.15 -5.37
N LEU A 207 3.37 9.32 -4.53
CA LEU A 207 3.25 9.99 -3.24
C LEU A 207 2.84 11.45 -3.40
N GLU A 208 3.43 12.18 -4.34
CA GLU A 208 3.08 13.57 -4.64
C GLU A 208 1.63 13.70 -5.08
N THR A 209 1.14 12.83 -5.98
CA THR A 209 -0.26 12.78 -6.39
C THR A 209 -1.17 12.53 -5.20
N SER A 210 -0.79 11.61 -4.30
CA SER A 210 -1.56 11.35 -3.08
C SER A 210 -1.56 12.57 -2.16
N LEU A 211 -0.39 13.15 -1.86
CA LEU A 211 -0.24 14.31 -0.98
C LEU A 211 -1.01 15.53 -1.48
N ARG A 212 -1.15 15.73 -2.80
CA ARG A 212 -1.99 16.80 -3.38
C ARG A 212 -3.47 16.69 -3.02
N GLN A 213 -3.96 15.50 -2.65
CA GLN A 213 -5.33 15.32 -2.18
C GLN A 213 -5.51 15.80 -0.74
N HIS A 214 -4.41 15.94 0.01
CA HIS A 214 -4.40 16.40 1.40
C HIS A 214 -4.05 17.89 1.49
N ALA A 215 -4.68 18.60 2.41
CA ALA A 215 -4.40 19.98 2.76
C ALA A 215 -3.36 20.09 3.89
N THR A 216 -3.32 19.09 4.77
CA THR A 216 -2.57 19.08 6.01
C THR A 216 -1.92 17.73 6.26
N LEU A 217 -0.83 17.74 7.02
CA LEU A 217 -0.18 16.55 7.55
C LEU A 217 0.11 16.78 9.03
N SER A 218 -0.16 15.77 9.86
CA SER A 218 0.23 15.75 11.27
C SER A 218 1.19 14.61 11.55
N GLU A 219 2.09 14.82 12.51
CA GLU A 219 3.00 13.79 13.00
C GLU A 219 2.19 12.66 13.67
N GLY A 220 2.49 11.42 13.28
CA GLY A 220 1.77 10.23 13.73
C GLY A 220 0.58 9.80 12.85
N ASP A 221 0.10 10.67 11.96
CA ASP A 221 -0.99 10.30 11.03
C ASP A 221 -0.54 9.21 10.06
N VAL A 222 -1.48 8.35 9.64
CA VAL A 222 -1.25 7.32 8.63
C VAL A 222 -1.91 7.73 7.32
N LEU A 223 -1.10 7.90 6.28
CA LEU A 223 -1.52 8.22 4.92
C LEU A 223 -1.76 6.93 4.14
N THR A 224 -2.88 6.86 3.43
CA THR A 224 -3.19 5.74 2.54
C THR A 224 -2.85 6.13 1.11
N VAL A 225 -1.88 5.45 0.52
CA VAL A 225 -1.42 5.67 -0.86
C VAL A 225 -1.76 4.45 -1.70
N SER A 226 -2.63 4.64 -2.70
CA SER A 226 -3.04 3.57 -3.62
C SER A 226 -2.25 3.63 -4.93
N HIS A 227 -1.73 2.48 -5.38
CA HIS A 227 -1.10 2.33 -6.70
C HIS A 227 -1.60 1.07 -7.40
N GLY A 228 -2.43 1.24 -8.43
CA GLY A 228 -3.11 0.11 -9.10
C GLY A 228 -4.04 -0.64 -8.14
N VAL A 229 -3.69 -1.90 -7.83
CA VAL A 229 -4.44 -2.76 -6.89
C VAL A 229 -3.85 -2.78 -5.48
N LEU A 230 -2.74 -2.08 -5.26
CA LEU A 230 -2.01 -2.10 -3.99
C LEU A 230 -2.34 -0.85 -3.19
N THR A 231 -2.43 -1.02 -1.88
CA THR A 231 -2.70 0.05 -0.93
C THR A 231 -1.61 0.05 0.12
N TYR A 232 -0.83 1.13 0.19
CA TYR A 232 0.25 1.29 1.16
C TYR A 232 -0.15 2.29 2.23
N HIS A 233 0.19 2.00 3.47
CA HIS A 233 -0.04 2.87 4.62
C HIS A 233 1.29 3.47 5.06
N LEU A 234 1.43 4.78 4.93
CA LEU A 234 2.64 5.50 5.29
C LEU A 234 2.40 6.32 6.55
N ARG A 235 3.08 5.98 7.64
CA ARG A 235 3.05 6.77 8.87
C ARG A 235 3.96 7.99 8.75
N VAL A 236 3.46 9.15 9.17
CA VAL A 236 4.24 10.37 9.30
C VAL A 236 5.04 10.32 10.59
N LEU A 237 6.37 10.44 10.51
CA LEU A 237 7.26 10.36 11.68
C LEU A 237 7.80 11.72 12.12
N GLU A 238 8.16 12.58 11.17
CA GLU A 238 8.73 13.90 11.48
C GLU A 238 8.25 14.89 10.43
N LEU A 239 7.86 16.09 10.88
CA LEU A 239 7.49 17.21 10.03
C LEU A 239 8.28 18.46 10.43
N LYS A 240 8.61 19.31 9.44
CA LYS A 240 9.21 20.63 9.67
C LYS A 240 8.41 21.71 8.96
N PRO A 241 8.24 22.90 9.59
CA PRO A 241 8.89 23.36 10.84
C PRO A 241 8.16 22.99 12.15
N SER A 242 6.99 22.37 12.08
CA SER A 242 6.16 22.03 13.23
C SER A 242 5.65 20.59 13.11
N SER A 243 5.12 20.02 14.19
CA SER A 243 4.50 18.68 14.23
C SER A 243 3.23 18.58 13.40
N SER A 244 2.72 19.69 12.85
CA SER A 244 1.64 19.71 11.89
C SER A 244 1.84 20.84 10.89
N VAL A 245 1.67 20.55 9.60
CA VAL A 245 2.01 21.47 8.51
C VAL A 245 0.94 21.48 7.43
N SER A 246 0.85 22.60 6.72
CA SER A 246 0.05 22.73 5.51
C SER A 246 0.85 22.26 4.29
N VAL A 247 0.22 21.44 3.45
CA VAL A 247 0.79 20.89 2.19
C VAL A 247 0.23 21.60 0.95
N LEU A 248 -0.63 22.60 1.15
CA LEU A 248 -1.24 23.36 0.07
C LEU A 248 -0.22 24.32 -0.59
N ASP A 249 -0.04 24.17 -1.90
CA ASP A 249 0.85 25.00 -2.73
C ASP A 249 2.25 25.15 -2.12
N THR A 250 2.83 24.01 -1.74
CA THR A 250 4.17 23.91 -1.14
C THR A 250 4.95 22.75 -1.74
N ASP A 251 6.23 23.02 -2.03
CA ASP A 251 7.20 21.98 -2.37
C ASP A 251 7.77 21.43 -1.05
N ILE A 252 7.32 20.24 -0.66
CA ILE A 252 7.80 19.55 0.54
C ILE A 252 8.85 18.52 0.13
N GLU A 253 10.01 18.55 0.78
CA GLU A 253 10.99 17.48 0.66
C GLU A 253 10.51 16.25 1.44
N VAL A 254 10.32 15.13 0.73
CA VAL A 254 9.85 13.89 1.34
C VAL A 254 10.97 12.86 1.43
N ASP A 255 11.23 12.40 2.65
CA ASP A 255 12.19 11.34 2.99
C ASP A 255 11.42 10.07 3.36
N VAL A 256 11.57 9.01 2.56
CA VAL A 256 10.87 7.74 2.76
C VAL A 256 11.84 6.73 3.37
N MET A 257 11.57 6.31 4.60
CA MET A 257 12.37 5.29 5.29
C MET A 257 12.01 3.86 4.88
N GLY A 258 12.84 2.90 5.30
CA GLY A 258 12.54 1.47 5.15
C GLY A 258 11.31 1.05 5.95
N ALA A 259 10.59 0.05 5.46
CA ALA A 259 9.35 -0.41 6.09
C ALA A 259 9.58 -0.98 7.49
N ASP A 260 8.61 -0.75 8.37
CA ASP A 260 8.58 -1.38 9.70
C ASP A 260 8.21 -2.87 9.56
N LEU A 261 9.21 -3.75 9.66
CA LEU A 261 9.04 -5.21 9.55
C LEU A 261 8.22 -5.84 10.70
N THR A 262 7.66 -5.03 11.60
CA THR A 262 6.85 -5.45 12.75
C THR A 262 5.37 -5.61 12.42
N ALA A 263 4.93 -5.24 11.21
CA ALA A 263 3.56 -5.41 10.74
C ALA A 263 3.29 -6.85 10.27
N ASP A 264 3.06 -7.74 11.23
CA ASP A 264 2.64 -9.13 11.02
C ASP A 264 1.18 -9.14 10.52
N GLY A 265 0.99 -9.08 9.20
CA GLY A 265 -0.37 -9.07 8.62
C GLY A 265 -0.52 -8.61 7.18
N THR A 266 0.56 -8.37 6.44
CA THR A 266 0.43 -7.96 5.03
C THR A 266 -0.03 -9.13 4.16
N SER A 267 -1.29 -9.09 3.72
CA SER A 267 -1.84 -9.95 2.67
C SER A 267 -1.34 -9.58 1.27
N GLN A 268 -0.47 -8.57 1.17
CA GLN A 268 0.05 -8.07 -0.09
C GLN A 268 1.31 -8.82 -0.53
N PRO A 269 1.45 -9.08 -1.85
CA PRO A 269 2.62 -9.76 -2.38
C PRO A 269 3.87 -8.89 -2.27
N ILE A 270 4.93 -9.45 -1.69
CA ILE A 270 6.24 -8.78 -1.55
C ILE A 270 7.11 -9.14 -2.76
N LEU A 271 7.85 -8.15 -3.30
CA LEU A 271 8.83 -8.36 -4.37
C LEU A 271 10.21 -8.68 -3.78
N ILE A 272 10.63 -9.93 -3.90
CA ILE A 272 11.94 -10.39 -3.41
C ILE A 272 13.03 -9.96 -4.43
N PRO A 273 14.05 -9.19 -4.03
CA PRO A 273 15.13 -8.81 -4.93
C PRO A 273 15.96 -10.03 -5.34
N LEU A 274 16.17 -10.18 -6.65
CA LEU A 274 17.08 -11.17 -7.25
C LEU A 274 18.30 -10.47 -7.83
N THR A 275 19.47 -10.97 -7.46
CA THR A 275 20.73 -10.58 -8.11
C THR A 275 21.06 -11.54 -9.24
N LEU A 276 21.38 -10.99 -10.42
CA LEU A 276 21.82 -11.78 -11.57
C LEU A 276 22.98 -12.71 -11.19
N GLY A 277 22.86 -13.99 -11.55
CA GLY A 277 23.85 -15.03 -11.30
C GLY A 277 23.78 -15.71 -9.93
N LYS A 278 22.97 -15.22 -8.99
CA LYS A 278 22.78 -15.91 -7.70
C LYS A 278 21.44 -16.65 -7.69
N PRO A 279 21.44 -17.96 -7.40
CA PRO A 279 20.20 -18.70 -7.21
C PRO A 279 19.57 -18.35 -5.86
N GLU A 280 18.25 -18.14 -5.84
CA GLU A 280 17.45 -17.96 -4.63
C GLU A 280 16.52 -19.16 -4.41
N ASP A 281 16.35 -19.54 -3.16
CA ASP A 281 15.45 -20.62 -2.76
C ASP A 281 14.07 -20.07 -2.40
N GLY A 282 13.02 -20.75 -2.86
CA GLY A 282 11.63 -20.38 -2.60
C GLY A 282 10.74 -21.59 -2.35
N ALA A 283 9.57 -21.35 -1.76
CA ALA A 283 8.55 -22.38 -1.55
C ALA A 283 7.16 -21.77 -1.73
N VAL A 284 6.42 -22.24 -2.74
CA VAL A 284 5.07 -21.73 -3.07
C VAL A 284 4.02 -22.80 -2.82
N GLU A 285 2.90 -22.41 -2.21
CA GLU A 285 1.73 -23.26 -2.01
C GLU A 285 0.79 -23.22 -3.24
N GLU A 286 -0.03 -24.25 -3.39
CA GLU A 286 -1.02 -24.33 -4.46
C GLU A 286 -1.96 -23.12 -4.46
N GLY A 287 -2.14 -22.49 -5.62
CA GLY A 287 -2.98 -21.30 -5.80
C GLY A 287 -2.35 -19.98 -5.35
N LYS A 288 -1.13 -19.98 -4.80
CA LYS A 288 -0.43 -18.76 -4.36
C LYS A 288 0.67 -18.34 -5.35
N TYR A 289 1.05 -17.07 -5.25
CA TYR A 289 2.16 -16.49 -6.02
C TYR A 289 3.28 -16.02 -5.09
N ILE A 290 4.52 -16.23 -5.51
CA ILE A 290 5.70 -15.55 -4.96
C ILE A 290 6.31 -14.71 -6.06
N TYR A 291 6.62 -13.46 -5.74
CA TYR A 291 7.11 -12.51 -6.72
C TYR A 291 8.54 -12.10 -6.44
N TYR A 292 9.31 -12.00 -7.51
CA TYR A 292 10.70 -11.57 -7.49
C TYR A 292 10.91 -10.42 -8.44
N LYS A 293 11.94 -9.59 -8.19
CA LYS A 293 12.33 -8.48 -9.06
C LYS A 293 13.81 -8.57 -9.41
N PHE A 294 14.17 -8.28 -10.66
CA PHE A 294 15.54 -8.09 -11.09
C PHE A 294 15.64 -6.90 -12.05
N SER A 295 16.80 -6.24 -12.10
CA SER A 295 17.04 -5.13 -13.03
C SER A 295 18.09 -5.51 -14.06
N ILE A 296 17.87 -5.06 -15.30
CA ILE A 296 18.88 -5.11 -16.36
C ILE A 296 19.50 -3.72 -16.47
N ASP A 297 20.78 -3.65 -16.19
CA ASP A 297 21.63 -2.47 -16.31
C ASP A 297 22.12 -2.25 -17.75
N ASP A 298 22.61 -1.05 -18.05
CA ASP A 298 23.09 -0.67 -19.38
C ASP A 298 24.20 -1.59 -19.90
N ALA A 299 25.13 -2.02 -19.06
CA ALA A 299 26.23 -2.88 -19.48
C ALA A 299 25.74 -4.27 -19.92
N THR A 300 24.82 -4.85 -19.16
CA THR A 300 24.16 -6.11 -19.52
C THR A 300 23.30 -5.95 -20.78
N TRP A 301 22.60 -4.83 -20.93
CA TRP A 301 21.76 -4.57 -22.09
C TRP A 301 22.55 -4.40 -23.40
N VAL A 302 23.75 -3.81 -23.35
CA VAL A 302 24.60 -3.68 -24.54
C VAL A 302 24.91 -5.05 -25.15
N GLY A 303 25.23 -6.07 -24.33
CA GLY A 303 25.45 -7.44 -24.79
C GLY A 303 24.20 -8.14 -25.32
N VAL A 304 23.03 -7.86 -24.73
CA VAL A 304 21.76 -8.47 -25.16
C VAL A 304 21.23 -7.82 -26.45
N SER A 305 21.37 -6.50 -26.59
CA SER A 305 20.93 -5.75 -27.77
C SER A 305 21.82 -6.00 -29.00
N SER A 306 23.12 -6.28 -28.81
CA SER A 306 24.01 -6.74 -29.88
C SER A 306 23.77 -8.20 -30.30
N GLY A 307 22.97 -8.95 -29.52
CA GLY A 307 22.71 -10.37 -29.74
C GLY A 307 23.83 -11.30 -29.27
N ASP A 308 24.81 -10.78 -28.54
CA ASP A 308 25.95 -11.55 -27.99
C ASP A 308 25.62 -12.20 -26.64
N ALA A 309 24.52 -11.80 -26.00
CA ALA A 309 24.04 -12.37 -24.74
C ALA A 309 22.51 -12.57 -24.74
N GLU A 310 22.04 -13.56 -23.99
CA GLU A 310 20.62 -13.80 -23.70
C GLU A 310 20.43 -13.96 -22.20
N ILE A 311 19.28 -13.52 -21.68
CA ILE A 311 18.95 -13.67 -20.27
C ILE A 311 18.12 -14.92 -20.09
N GLU A 312 18.61 -15.87 -19.31
CA GLU A 312 17.90 -17.09 -18.98
C GLU A 312 17.36 -17.01 -17.55
N VAL A 313 16.04 -17.13 -17.41
CA VAL A 313 15.36 -17.30 -16.11
C VAL A 313 15.08 -18.78 -15.92
N LYS A 314 15.72 -19.40 -14.93
CA LYS A 314 15.63 -20.84 -14.67
C LYS A 314 15.04 -21.12 -13.29
N ILE A 315 14.06 -22.00 -13.23
CA ILE A 315 13.48 -22.55 -11.99
C ILE A 315 13.74 -24.04 -11.96
N ASP A 316 14.44 -24.51 -10.93
CA ASP A 316 14.65 -25.92 -10.67
C ASP A 316 13.75 -26.36 -9.49
N SER A 317 12.79 -27.24 -9.76
CA SER A 317 11.92 -27.82 -8.71
C SER A 317 12.69 -28.85 -7.88
N LYS A 318 12.63 -28.73 -6.56
CA LYS A 318 13.25 -29.66 -5.60
C LYS A 318 12.31 -30.78 -5.14
N THR A 319 11.03 -30.70 -5.48
CA THR A 319 9.98 -31.65 -5.07
C THR A 319 9.40 -32.38 -6.27
N GLN A 320 9.25 -33.71 -6.19
CA GLN A 320 8.73 -34.54 -7.29
C GLN A 320 7.20 -34.44 -7.46
N ASP A 321 6.46 -34.06 -6.41
CA ASP A 321 4.99 -34.06 -6.39
C ASP A 321 4.36 -32.67 -6.60
N GLY A 322 5.17 -31.63 -6.78
CA GLY A 322 4.75 -30.24 -6.88
C GLY A 322 5.06 -29.63 -8.25
N ASP A 323 4.13 -28.85 -8.79
CA ASP A 323 4.28 -28.17 -10.07
C ASP A 323 4.06 -26.66 -9.92
N THR A 324 4.90 -25.88 -10.60
CA THR A 324 4.83 -24.41 -10.59
C THR A 324 4.54 -23.90 -12.00
N ASP A 325 4.18 -22.63 -12.13
CA ASP A 325 4.20 -21.89 -13.39
C ASP A 325 5.00 -20.62 -13.24
N LEU A 326 5.69 -20.22 -14.32
CA LEU A 326 6.52 -19.05 -14.34
C LEU A 326 5.87 -17.97 -15.19
N TYR A 327 5.73 -16.77 -14.64
CA TYR A 327 5.22 -15.59 -15.33
C TYR A 327 6.23 -14.45 -15.20
N ILE A 328 6.59 -13.80 -16.30
CA ILE A 328 7.54 -12.68 -16.29
C ILE A 328 6.86 -11.49 -16.95
N SER A 329 6.98 -10.34 -16.31
CA SER A 329 6.60 -9.06 -16.88
C SER A 329 7.72 -8.06 -16.80
N ARG A 330 7.67 -7.09 -17.71
CA ARG A 330 8.45 -5.88 -17.59
C ARG A 330 7.58 -4.85 -16.88
N HIS A 331 8.23 -3.99 -16.10
CA HIS A 331 7.67 -2.73 -15.64
C HIS A 331 6.83 -2.06 -16.75
N PRO A 332 5.60 -1.56 -16.48
CA PRO A 332 5.05 -1.17 -15.17
C PRO A 332 4.29 -2.26 -14.39
N LEU A 333 4.10 -3.46 -14.95
CA LEU A 333 3.38 -4.52 -14.26
C LEU A 333 4.28 -5.14 -13.17
N LEU A 334 3.95 -4.88 -11.90
CA LEU A 334 4.73 -5.36 -10.76
C LEU A 334 4.44 -6.84 -10.43
N PHE A 335 3.18 -7.26 -10.57
CA PHE A 335 2.72 -8.58 -10.16
C PHE A 335 2.17 -9.35 -11.36
N PRO A 336 3.03 -10.05 -12.12
CA PRO A 336 2.58 -10.85 -13.25
C PRO A 336 1.70 -12.02 -12.78
N THR A 337 0.49 -12.11 -13.34
CA THR A 337 -0.46 -13.17 -13.04
C THR A 337 -0.64 -14.09 -14.26
N GLN A 338 -1.37 -15.19 -14.07
CA GLN A 338 -1.79 -16.07 -15.18
C GLN A 338 -2.44 -15.33 -16.35
N HIS A 339 -3.08 -14.18 -16.10
CA HIS A 339 -3.80 -13.41 -17.12
C HIS A 339 -3.05 -12.16 -17.58
N GLN A 340 -2.17 -11.60 -16.73
CA GLN A 340 -1.39 -10.40 -17.01
C GLN A 340 0.10 -10.73 -16.90
N HIS A 341 0.75 -11.01 -18.03
CA HIS A 341 2.19 -11.25 -18.10
C HIS A 341 2.68 -11.01 -19.54
N ARG A 342 4.00 -10.93 -19.71
CA ARG A 342 4.63 -10.79 -21.04
C ARG A 342 5.27 -12.08 -21.54
N TRP A 343 5.81 -12.87 -20.63
CA TRP A 343 6.39 -14.19 -20.91
C TRP A 343 5.91 -15.19 -19.88
N SER A 344 5.82 -16.46 -20.26
CA SER A 344 5.41 -17.53 -19.34
C SER A 344 6.01 -18.88 -19.72
N SER A 345 6.31 -19.72 -18.74
CA SER A 345 6.64 -21.14 -18.95
C SER A 345 5.75 -22.03 -18.07
N HIS A 346 5.16 -23.06 -18.70
CA HIS A 346 4.23 -24.00 -18.08
C HIS A 346 4.77 -25.43 -18.04
N ASP A 347 6.06 -25.61 -18.36
CA ASP A 347 6.70 -26.93 -18.46
C ASP A 347 6.70 -27.66 -17.11
N ILE A 348 6.53 -28.98 -17.10
CA ILE A 348 6.51 -29.75 -15.85
C ILE A 348 7.95 -29.91 -15.34
N GLY A 349 8.19 -29.57 -14.06
CA GLY A 349 9.51 -29.74 -13.42
C GLY A 349 10.42 -28.51 -13.54
N SER A 350 11.62 -28.68 -14.08
CA SER A 350 12.56 -27.57 -14.28
C SER A 350 12.14 -26.73 -15.49
N LYS A 351 12.00 -25.42 -15.29
CA LYS A 351 11.61 -24.45 -16.32
C LYS A 351 12.79 -23.56 -16.65
N SER A 352 13.07 -23.37 -17.94
CA SER A 352 13.99 -22.33 -18.40
C SER A 352 13.30 -21.46 -19.44
N LEU A 353 13.37 -20.15 -19.24
CA LEU A 353 12.84 -19.17 -20.16
C LEU A 353 13.97 -18.25 -20.63
N VAL A 354 14.30 -18.34 -21.91
CA VAL A 354 15.33 -17.52 -22.54
C VAL A 354 14.67 -16.26 -23.12
N LEU A 355 15.07 -15.12 -22.59
CA LEU A 355 14.62 -13.78 -22.96
C LEU A 355 15.58 -13.19 -23.99
N GLY A 356 15.17 -13.19 -25.27
CA GLY A 356 15.92 -12.59 -26.38
C GLY A 356 15.76 -11.07 -26.50
N SER A 357 16.43 -10.46 -27.48
CA SER A 357 16.46 -9.00 -27.69
C SER A 357 15.11 -8.38 -28.10
N GLN A 358 14.17 -9.18 -28.62
CA GLN A 358 12.84 -8.69 -29.02
C GLN A 358 11.94 -8.48 -27.80
N GLY A 359 11.73 -7.21 -27.43
CA GLY A 359 10.82 -6.81 -26.35
C GLY A 359 11.47 -6.65 -24.97
N LEU A 360 12.74 -7.04 -24.83
CA LEU A 360 13.59 -6.63 -23.72
C LEU A 360 14.11 -5.19 -23.90
N GLY A 361 14.65 -4.65 -22.82
CA GLY A 361 15.29 -3.35 -22.74
C GLY A 361 15.68 -3.03 -21.32
N ILE A 362 16.38 -1.93 -21.13
CA ILE A 362 16.84 -1.48 -19.80
C ILE A 362 15.63 -1.26 -18.88
N GLY A 363 15.72 -1.74 -17.64
CA GLY A 363 14.67 -1.55 -16.64
C GLY A 363 14.48 -2.72 -15.68
N ALA A 364 13.45 -2.59 -14.84
CA ALA A 364 13.07 -3.60 -13.87
C ALA A 364 12.10 -4.63 -14.48
N TYR A 365 12.34 -5.89 -14.15
CA TYR A 365 11.55 -7.05 -14.52
C TYR A 365 11.08 -7.74 -13.27
N THR A 366 9.88 -8.30 -13.34
CA THR A 366 9.25 -9.03 -12.24
C THR A 366 8.92 -10.44 -12.68
N VAL A 367 9.13 -11.38 -11.77
CA VAL A 367 8.97 -12.82 -11.98
C VAL A 367 7.97 -13.32 -10.95
N GLY A 368 6.81 -13.77 -11.40
CA GLY A 368 5.80 -14.44 -10.59
C GLY A 368 5.95 -15.94 -10.71
N VAL A 369 6.20 -16.60 -9.59
CA VAL A 369 6.18 -18.06 -9.47
C VAL A 369 4.85 -18.45 -8.86
N PHE A 370 4.04 -19.18 -9.63
CA PHE A 370 2.72 -19.65 -9.23
C PHE A 370 2.77 -21.11 -8.82
N GLY A 371 2.17 -21.48 -7.69
CA GLY A 371 1.99 -22.88 -7.30
C GLY A 371 0.80 -23.48 -8.04
N PHE A 372 1.04 -24.28 -9.09
CA PHE A 372 -0.01 -24.87 -9.90
C PHE A 372 -0.64 -26.10 -9.23
N LYS A 373 0.18 -26.96 -8.61
CA LYS A 373 -0.27 -28.17 -7.92
C LYS A 373 0.65 -28.51 -6.76
N GLY A 374 0.10 -28.65 -5.55
CA GLY A 374 0.85 -28.96 -4.34
C GLY A 374 1.84 -27.87 -3.90
N THR A 375 2.42 -28.05 -2.72
CA THR A 375 3.47 -27.15 -2.21
C THR A 375 4.81 -27.50 -2.83
N THR A 376 5.36 -26.58 -3.62
CA THR A 376 6.59 -26.83 -4.40
C THR A 376 7.73 -25.99 -3.84
N LYS A 377 8.84 -26.65 -3.48
CA LYS A 377 10.11 -25.97 -3.19
C LYS A 377 10.91 -25.87 -4.46
N TYR A 378 11.45 -24.69 -4.76
CA TYR A 378 12.18 -24.44 -5.99
C TYR A 378 13.41 -23.58 -5.76
N GLN A 379 14.32 -23.60 -6.72
CA GLN A 379 15.46 -22.70 -6.80
C GLN A 379 15.34 -21.87 -8.08
N LEU A 380 15.23 -20.55 -7.94
CA LEU A 380 15.10 -19.60 -9.02
C LEU A 380 16.43 -18.91 -9.27
N SER A 381 16.87 -18.86 -10.53
CA SER A 381 18.09 -18.14 -10.93
C SER A 381 17.86 -17.37 -12.21
N VAL A 382 18.46 -16.18 -12.30
CA VAL A 382 18.48 -15.37 -13.52
C VAL A 382 19.93 -15.24 -13.94
N THR A 383 20.30 -15.79 -15.09
CA THR A 383 21.68 -15.78 -15.59
C THR A 383 21.77 -15.07 -16.93
N VAL A 384 22.90 -14.43 -17.19
CA VAL A 384 23.22 -13.85 -18.49
C VAL A 384 24.12 -14.83 -19.22
N GLN A 385 23.59 -15.49 -20.24
CA GLN A 385 24.35 -16.41 -21.07
C GLN A 385 24.94 -15.65 -22.25
N ASN A 386 26.26 -15.59 -22.35
CA ASN A 386 26.90 -15.12 -23.57
C ASN A 386 26.75 -16.19 -24.65
N LYS A 387 26.21 -15.82 -25.82
CA LYS A 387 26.36 -16.61 -27.04
C LYS A 387 27.83 -16.61 -27.41
N LEU A 388 28.58 -17.57 -26.91
CA LEU A 388 29.86 -17.90 -27.50
C LEU A 388 29.57 -18.25 -28.97
N LYS A 389 29.93 -17.35 -29.89
CA LYS A 389 30.18 -17.75 -31.28
C LYS A 389 31.07 -18.99 -31.19
N PRO A 390 30.69 -20.12 -31.81
CA PRO A 390 31.55 -21.30 -31.76
C PRO A 390 32.94 -20.85 -32.20
N MET A 391 33.89 -20.94 -31.28
CA MET A 391 35.27 -20.59 -31.53
C MET A 391 35.72 -21.41 -32.74
N LEU A 392 36.01 -20.72 -33.84
CA LEU A 392 36.65 -21.29 -35.01
C LEU A 392 38.06 -21.70 -34.55
N GLY A 393 38.19 -22.92 -34.03
CA GLY A 393 39.32 -23.29 -33.20
C GLY A 393 39.59 -24.78 -33.12
N GLN A 394 39.49 -25.51 -34.24
CA GLN A 394 40.43 -26.58 -34.61
C GLN A 394 40.07 -27.09 -36.00
N GLN A 395 40.91 -26.77 -36.98
CA GLN A 395 41.00 -27.56 -38.21
C GLN A 395 41.56 -28.93 -37.82
N THR A 396 40.69 -29.83 -37.37
CA THR A 396 40.90 -31.25 -37.63
C THR A 396 40.55 -31.44 -39.11
N SER A 397 41.53 -31.94 -39.86
CA SER A 397 41.40 -32.33 -41.26
C SER A 397 40.09 -33.10 -41.47
N PHE A 398 39.12 -32.46 -42.13
CA PHE A 398 37.95 -33.15 -42.65
C PHE A 398 38.44 -34.13 -43.72
N VAL A 399 38.43 -35.42 -43.37
CA VAL A 399 38.21 -36.45 -44.38
C VAL A 399 36.79 -36.19 -44.89
N GLU A 400 36.65 -35.77 -46.14
CA GLU A 400 35.37 -35.77 -46.86
C GLU A 400 34.78 -37.17 -46.73
N THR A 401 33.86 -37.31 -45.79
CA THR A 401 33.06 -38.52 -45.63
C THR A 401 31.73 -38.18 -46.24
N ASP A 402 31.43 -38.81 -47.37
CA ASP A 402 30.12 -38.78 -48.01
C ASP A 402 29.04 -39.08 -46.95
N THR A 403 28.20 -38.11 -46.59
CA THR A 403 27.09 -38.29 -45.63
C THR A 403 25.76 -38.28 -46.36
N VAL A 404 24.84 -39.17 -45.96
CA VAL A 404 23.51 -39.33 -46.56
C VAL A 404 22.45 -39.16 -45.47
N GLU A 405 21.36 -38.49 -45.80
CA GLU A 405 20.22 -38.30 -44.92
C GLU A 405 19.45 -39.61 -44.72
N CYS A 406 19.30 -40.03 -43.46
CA CYS A 406 18.50 -41.19 -43.10
C CYS A 406 17.02 -40.96 -43.44
N ARG A 407 16.41 -41.92 -44.14
CA ARG A 407 15.00 -41.82 -44.56
C ARG A 407 14.00 -41.77 -43.40
N ASN A 408 14.38 -42.29 -42.22
CA ASN A 408 13.51 -42.39 -41.04
C ASN A 408 13.73 -41.22 -40.07
N CYS A 409 14.95 -41.01 -39.56
CA CYS A 409 15.21 -39.97 -38.55
C CYS A 409 15.63 -38.62 -39.11
N LYS A 410 15.82 -38.49 -40.44
CA LYS A 410 16.22 -37.24 -41.11
C LYS A 410 17.58 -36.68 -40.67
N HIS A 411 18.38 -37.46 -39.95
CA HIS A 411 19.75 -37.11 -39.58
C HIS A 411 20.73 -37.47 -40.71
N TYR A 412 21.80 -36.69 -40.85
CA TYR A 412 22.89 -36.95 -41.80
C TYR A 412 23.90 -37.93 -41.21
N ILE A 413 24.18 -39.00 -41.94
CA ILE A 413 24.95 -40.15 -41.45
C ILE A 413 25.99 -40.53 -42.50
N PRO A 414 27.22 -40.90 -42.11
CA PRO A 414 28.21 -41.36 -43.08
C PRO A 414 27.68 -42.51 -43.93
N SER A 415 27.86 -42.42 -45.26
CA SER A 415 27.33 -43.37 -46.25
C SER A 415 27.73 -44.81 -45.99
N ARG A 416 28.92 -45.02 -45.40
CA ARG A 416 29.41 -46.35 -44.98
C ARG A 416 28.58 -47.02 -43.89
N SER A 417 27.86 -46.25 -43.08
CA SER A 417 27.09 -46.72 -41.92
C SER A 417 25.58 -46.49 -42.05
N VAL A 418 25.13 -45.80 -43.11
CA VAL A 418 23.71 -45.44 -43.28
C VAL A 418 22.80 -46.66 -43.33
N ALA A 419 23.21 -47.74 -44.00
CA ALA A 419 22.40 -48.97 -44.09
C ALA A 419 22.20 -49.65 -42.72
N LEU A 420 23.24 -49.69 -41.90
CA LEU A 420 23.16 -50.25 -40.53
C LEU A 420 22.35 -49.33 -39.61
N HIS A 421 22.55 -48.02 -39.72
CA HIS A 421 21.77 -47.07 -38.96
C HIS A 421 20.30 -47.09 -39.36
N GLU A 422 19.96 -47.10 -40.64
CA GLU A 422 18.56 -47.13 -41.11
C GLU A 422 17.84 -48.38 -40.61
N ALA A 423 18.49 -49.55 -40.68
CA ALA A 423 17.93 -50.78 -40.15
C ALA A 423 17.69 -50.72 -38.63
N TYR A 424 18.61 -50.12 -37.87
CA TYR A 424 18.44 -49.93 -36.43
C TYR A 424 17.37 -48.86 -36.12
N CYS A 425 17.40 -47.75 -36.84
CA CYS A 425 16.53 -46.59 -36.67
C CYS A 425 15.07 -46.94 -36.95
N VAL A 426 14.76 -47.66 -38.04
CA VAL A 426 13.39 -48.08 -38.36
C VAL A 426 12.83 -49.07 -37.32
N ARG A 427 13.71 -49.86 -36.69
CA ARG A 427 13.32 -50.82 -35.65
C ARG A 427 13.05 -50.15 -34.31
N HIS A 428 13.86 -49.16 -33.94
CA HIS A 428 13.80 -48.56 -32.59
C HIS A 428 13.08 -47.21 -32.55
N ASN A 429 12.97 -46.51 -33.66
CA ASN A 429 12.37 -45.18 -33.73
C ASN A 429 11.16 -45.16 -34.67
N ILE A 430 10.19 -44.32 -34.34
CA ILE A 430 8.98 -44.05 -35.09
C ILE A 430 8.83 -42.54 -35.27
N VAL A 431 8.46 -42.12 -36.49
CA VAL A 431 8.13 -40.72 -36.77
C VAL A 431 6.65 -40.52 -36.44
N CYS A 432 6.34 -39.47 -35.69
CA CYS A 432 4.97 -39.10 -35.41
C CYS A 432 4.23 -38.78 -36.72
N GLN A 433 3.06 -39.39 -36.91
CA GLN A 433 2.25 -39.25 -38.14
C GLN A 433 1.29 -38.06 -38.10
N TYR A 434 1.25 -37.31 -37.01
CA TYR A 434 0.42 -36.11 -36.90
C TYR A 434 0.91 -35.03 -37.86
N ALA A 435 -0.03 -34.34 -38.51
CA ALA A 435 0.27 -33.31 -39.49
C ALA A 435 1.20 -32.24 -38.89
N ASN A 436 2.33 -31.98 -39.54
CA ASN A 436 3.35 -31.00 -39.15
C ASN A 436 4.07 -31.26 -37.81
N CYS A 437 3.99 -32.48 -37.23
CA CYS A 437 4.80 -32.82 -36.07
C CYS A 437 6.23 -33.21 -36.45
N GLY A 438 6.39 -34.28 -37.25
CA GLY A 438 7.69 -34.73 -37.76
C GLY A 438 8.70 -35.21 -36.70
N ILE A 439 8.32 -35.30 -35.42
CA ILE A 439 9.21 -35.71 -34.34
C ILE A 439 9.50 -37.21 -34.44
N VAL A 440 10.79 -37.56 -34.30
CA VAL A 440 11.28 -38.93 -34.30
C VAL A 440 11.44 -39.39 -32.86
N LEU A 441 10.61 -40.34 -32.45
CA LEU A 441 10.54 -40.85 -31.08
C LEU A 441 11.05 -42.27 -31.03
N ARG A 442 11.57 -42.71 -29.88
CA ARG A 442 11.77 -44.15 -29.67
C ARG A 442 10.42 -44.84 -29.53
N ARG A 443 10.29 -46.07 -30.01
CA ARG A 443 9.01 -46.81 -29.97
C ARG A 443 8.39 -46.90 -28.57
N GLY A 444 9.21 -47.02 -27.52
CA GLY A 444 8.73 -47.01 -26.13
C GLY A 444 8.30 -45.64 -25.60
N GLU A 445 8.78 -44.54 -26.21
CA GLU A 445 8.43 -43.17 -25.83
C GLU A 445 7.27 -42.62 -26.67
N ALA A 446 6.98 -43.24 -27.81
CA ALA A 446 5.89 -42.85 -28.71
C ALA A 446 4.50 -42.99 -28.07
N GLU A 447 4.33 -43.90 -27.12
CA GLU A 447 3.08 -44.06 -26.36
C GLU A 447 2.78 -42.87 -25.44
N ASN A 448 3.83 -42.15 -25.03
CA ASN A 448 3.72 -40.97 -24.19
C ASN A 448 3.59 -39.68 -25.02
N HIS A 449 3.67 -39.74 -26.35
CA HIS A 449 3.56 -38.58 -27.21
C HIS A 449 2.12 -38.37 -27.71
N ILE A 450 1.50 -37.26 -27.31
CA ILE A 450 0.10 -36.96 -27.60
C ILE A 450 -0.02 -35.56 -28.19
N HIS A 451 -0.96 -35.36 -29.10
CA HIS A 451 -1.30 -34.04 -29.65
C HIS A 451 -2.57 -33.49 -29.01
N CYS A 452 -2.58 -32.19 -28.75
CA CYS A 452 -3.80 -31.50 -28.33
C CYS A 452 -4.81 -31.43 -29.48
N GLY A 453 -6.06 -31.83 -29.23
CA GLY A 453 -7.13 -31.80 -30.23
C GLY A 453 -7.60 -30.41 -30.64
N LYS A 454 -7.27 -29.36 -29.87
CA LYS A 454 -7.66 -27.97 -30.15
C LYS A 454 -6.59 -27.18 -30.90
N CYS A 455 -5.33 -27.26 -30.46
CA CYS A 455 -4.22 -26.47 -31.02
C CYS A 455 -3.22 -27.30 -31.86
N GLY A 456 -3.29 -28.64 -31.82
CA GLY A 456 -2.42 -29.54 -32.58
C GLY A 456 -0.97 -29.66 -32.06
N GLN A 457 -0.62 -28.94 -30.99
CA GLN A 457 0.70 -29.00 -30.38
C GLN A 457 0.95 -30.38 -29.74
N ALA A 458 2.23 -30.79 -29.73
CA ALA A 458 2.66 -32.09 -29.27
C ALA A 458 3.21 -32.01 -27.85
N PHE A 459 2.79 -32.93 -26.98
CA PHE A 459 3.09 -32.97 -25.56
C PHE A 459 3.38 -34.38 -25.07
N GLN A 460 3.96 -34.51 -23.89
CA GLN A 460 3.94 -35.78 -23.16
C GLN A 460 2.55 -36.03 -22.55
N LYS A 461 2.22 -37.29 -22.32
CA LYS A 461 0.92 -37.72 -21.78
C LYS A 461 0.63 -37.12 -20.41
N GLU A 462 1.67 -36.89 -19.62
CA GLU A 462 1.60 -36.27 -18.30
C GLU A 462 1.35 -34.74 -18.38
N GLU A 463 1.72 -34.10 -19.50
CA GLU A 463 1.62 -32.65 -19.70
C GLU A 463 0.28 -32.22 -20.31
N ILE A 464 -0.42 -33.12 -20.99
CA ILE A 464 -1.63 -32.77 -21.75
C ILE A 464 -2.77 -32.28 -20.86
N GLU A 465 -2.92 -32.85 -19.65
CA GLU A 465 -3.96 -32.44 -18.71
C GLU A 465 -3.73 -31.00 -18.24
N LYS A 466 -2.48 -30.65 -17.91
CA LYS A 466 -2.07 -29.28 -17.58
C LYS A 466 -2.27 -28.35 -18.75
N HIS A 467 -1.89 -28.75 -19.97
CA HIS A 467 -2.10 -27.94 -21.17
C HIS A 467 -3.58 -27.61 -21.39
N MET A 468 -4.47 -28.60 -21.28
CA MET A 468 -5.91 -28.39 -21.44
C MET A 468 -6.47 -27.45 -20.37
N LYS A 469 -6.05 -27.60 -19.11
CA LYS A 469 -6.48 -26.74 -18.01
C LYS A 469 -5.96 -25.30 -18.16
N VAL A 470 -4.70 -25.12 -18.54
CA VAL A 470 -4.09 -23.79 -18.59
C VAL A 470 -4.49 -23.00 -19.84
N PHE A 471 -4.54 -23.64 -21.01
CA PHE A 471 -4.71 -22.94 -22.29
C PHE A 471 -6.15 -22.95 -22.81
N HIS A 472 -6.92 -23.99 -22.49
CA HIS A 472 -8.22 -24.23 -23.11
C HIS A 472 -9.40 -24.23 -22.14
N GLU A 473 -9.17 -24.12 -20.83
CA GLU A 473 -10.22 -23.84 -19.86
C GLU A 473 -10.70 -22.39 -20.05
N PRO A 474 -12.01 -22.15 -20.19
CA PRO A 474 -12.54 -20.80 -20.29
C PRO A 474 -12.29 -20.02 -19.01
N LEU A 475 -11.81 -18.78 -19.16
CA LEU A 475 -11.52 -17.87 -18.06
C LEU A 475 -12.51 -16.71 -18.07
N ASP A 476 -12.97 -16.31 -16.89
CA ASP A 476 -13.85 -15.15 -16.69
C ASP A 476 -13.02 -13.87 -16.47
N CYS A 477 -13.29 -12.84 -17.26
CA CYS A 477 -12.74 -11.51 -17.02
C CYS A 477 -13.71 -10.68 -16.16
N PRO A 478 -13.23 -9.81 -15.24
CA PRO A 478 -14.08 -8.90 -14.46
C PRO A 478 -14.97 -7.97 -15.30
N CYS A 479 -14.67 -7.78 -16.59
CA CYS A 479 -15.52 -7.05 -17.52
C CYS A 479 -16.75 -7.84 -18.00
N GLY A 480 -16.88 -9.12 -17.64
CA GLY A 480 -17.97 -10.03 -18.02
C GLY A 480 -17.71 -10.89 -19.26
N VAL A 481 -16.52 -10.83 -19.85
CA VAL A 481 -16.13 -11.62 -21.04
C VAL A 481 -15.50 -12.95 -20.63
N VAL A 482 -15.89 -14.04 -21.32
CA VAL A 482 -15.35 -15.39 -21.09
C VAL A 482 -14.54 -15.84 -22.31
N LEU A 483 -13.24 -16.11 -22.13
CA LEU A 483 -12.31 -16.45 -23.21
C LEU A 483 -11.29 -17.51 -22.79
N GLU A 484 -10.77 -18.28 -23.75
CA GLU A 484 -9.58 -19.12 -23.56
C GLU A 484 -8.31 -18.27 -23.37
N LYS A 485 -7.25 -18.84 -22.81
CA LYS A 485 -6.08 -18.09 -22.31
C LYS A 485 -5.45 -17.15 -23.33
N GLU A 486 -5.15 -17.61 -24.55
CA GLU A 486 -4.49 -16.78 -25.57
C GLU A 486 -5.32 -15.53 -25.90
N LYS A 487 -6.63 -15.70 -26.07
CA LYS A 487 -7.56 -14.61 -26.35
C LYS A 487 -7.77 -13.71 -25.12
N MET A 488 -7.77 -14.30 -23.91
CA MET A 488 -7.87 -13.56 -22.66
C MET A 488 -6.68 -12.60 -22.46
N VAL A 489 -5.46 -13.07 -22.75
CA VAL A 489 -4.25 -12.23 -22.67
C VAL A 489 -4.34 -11.06 -23.65
N GLN A 490 -4.80 -11.30 -24.89
CA GLN A 490 -5.01 -10.24 -25.88
C GLN A 490 -6.09 -9.24 -25.42
N HIS A 491 -7.22 -9.75 -24.93
CA HIS A 491 -8.31 -8.94 -24.40
C HIS A 491 -7.85 -8.04 -23.26
N GLN A 492 -7.18 -8.59 -22.25
CA GLN A 492 -6.69 -7.81 -21.09
C GLN A 492 -5.57 -6.83 -21.47
N SER A 493 -4.78 -7.14 -22.48
CA SER A 493 -3.70 -6.25 -22.93
C SER A 493 -4.22 -5.03 -23.70
N PHE A 494 -5.27 -5.18 -24.51
CA PHE A 494 -5.67 -4.15 -25.48
C PHE A 494 -7.12 -3.68 -25.39
N GLU A 495 -8.06 -4.54 -25.00
CA GLU A 495 -9.50 -4.27 -25.14
C GLU A 495 -10.21 -4.01 -23.81
N CYS A 496 -9.78 -4.67 -22.74
CA CYS A 496 -10.48 -4.64 -21.46
C CYS A 496 -10.49 -3.23 -20.85
N HIS A 497 -11.67 -2.74 -20.49
CA HIS A 497 -11.85 -1.44 -19.83
C HIS A 497 -11.20 -1.37 -18.44
N PHE A 498 -11.07 -2.51 -17.77
CA PHE A 498 -10.43 -2.63 -16.47
C PHE A 498 -8.92 -2.90 -16.56
N ARG A 499 -8.33 -2.91 -17.75
CA ARG A 499 -6.88 -3.07 -17.88
C ARG A 499 -6.16 -1.90 -17.23
N LEU A 500 -5.07 -2.18 -16.53
CA LEU A 500 -4.22 -1.15 -15.94
C LEU A 500 -3.26 -0.59 -16.99
N ILE A 501 -3.16 0.72 -17.04
CA ILE A 501 -2.26 1.47 -17.91
C ILE A 501 -1.45 2.44 -17.06
N THR A 502 -0.25 2.78 -17.51
CA THR A 502 0.49 3.92 -16.95
C THR A 502 0.07 5.17 -17.70
N CYS A 503 -0.52 6.13 -16.98
CA CYS A 503 -0.91 7.40 -17.55
C CYS A 503 0.32 8.16 -18.04
N ARG A 504 0.32 8.58 -19.30
CA ARG A 504 1.45 9.33 -19.90
C ARG A 504 1.69 10.71 -19.29
N PHE A 505 0.73 11.23 -18.53
CA PHE A 505 0.77 12.59 -17.98
C PHE A 505 1.08 12.63 -16.48
N CYS A 506 0.45 11.79 -15.65
CA CYS A 506 0.77 11.73 -14.21
C CYS A 506 1.75 10.61 -13.84
N GLY A 507 1.95 9.62 -14.72
CA GLY A 507 2.82 8.48 -14.44
C GLY A 507 2.20 7.40 -13.53
N ASP A 508 0.97 7.59 -13.06
CA ASP A 508 0.28 6.62 -12.20
C ASP A 508 -0.30 5.44 -12.98
N MET A 509 -0.43 4.29 -12.31
CA MET A 509 -1.18 3.14 -12.81
C MET A 509 -2.67 3.28 -12.52
N VAL A 510 -3.46 3.35 -13.58
CA VAL A 510 -4.91 3.59 -13.55
C VAL A 510 -5.64 2.62 -14.48
N GLN A 511 -6.95 2.47 -14.29
CA GLN A 511 -7.76 1.73 -15.25
C GLN A 511 -7.87 2.50 -16.56
N ALA A 512 -7.82 1.80 -17.70
CA ALA A 512 -7.97 2.41 -19.02
C ALA A 512 -9.34 3.08 -19.22
N GLY A 513 -10.36 2.59 -18.50
CA GLY A 513 -11.72 3.10 -18.58
C GLY A 513 -12.38 2.76 -19.91
N ASN A 514 -13.53 3.35 -20.16
CA ASN A 514 -14.30 3.09 -21.36
C ASN A 514 -13.80 3.95 -22.54
N SER A 515 -13.18 3.32 -23.54
CA SER A 515 -12.72 4.02 -24.76
C SER A 515 -13.86 4.73 -25.51
N ALA A 516 -15.10 4.31 -25.31
CA ALA A 516 -16.29 4.96 -25.87
C ALA A 516 -16.65 6.29 -25.17
N ALA A 517 -16.23 6.48 -23.91
CA ALA A 517 -16.45 7.71 -23.14
C ALA A 517 -15.46 8.83 -23.49
N VAL A 518 -14.42 8.51 -24.28
CA VAL A 518 -13.39 9.44 -24.74
C VAL A 518 -13.86 10.21 -25.97
N ASP A 519 -13.62 11.53 -26.00
CA ASP A 519 -13.84 12.38 -27.16
C ASP A 519 -13.15 11.82 -28.42
N ALA A 520 -13.79 11.98 -29.58
CA ALA A 520 -13.32 11.39 -30.84
C ALA A 520 -11.86 11.78 -31.18
N ARG A 521 -11.45 13.02 -30.87
CA ARG A 521 -10.09 13.51 -31.08
C ARG A 521 -9.06 12.79 -30.20
N ASP A 522 -9.37 12.59 -28.93
CA ASP A 522 -8.48 11.95 -27.97
C ASP A 522 -8.39 10.44 -28.25
N ARG A 523 -9.51 9.82 -28.67
CA ARG A 523 -9.54 8.42 -29.13
C ARG A 523 -8.65 8.18 -30.33
N LEU A 524 -8.64 9.09 -31.32
CA LEU A 524 -7.75 9.00 -32.48
C LEU A 524 -6.26 9.11 -32.11
N ARG A 525 -5.95 9.73 -30.96
CA ARG A 525 -4.59 9.80 -30.42
C ARG A 525 -4.23 8.61 -29.51
N GLY A 526 -5.15 7.65 -29.39
CA GLY A 526 -4.96 6.47 -28.54
C GLY A 526 -4.95 6.80 -27.04
N LEU A 527 -5.53 7.94 -26.65
CA LEU A 527 -5.68 8.27 -25.23
C LEU A 527 -6.82 7.48 -24.63
N THR A 528 -6.56 6.95 -23.46
CA THR A 528 -7.56 6.30 -22.60
C THR A 528 -8.39 7.34 -21.84
N GLU A 529 -9.44 6.89 -21.14
CA GLU A 529 -10.37 7.79 -20.43
C GLU A 529 -9.65 8.64 -19.38
N HIS A 530 -8.83 7.99 -18.56
CA HIS A 530 -8.05 8.71 -17.57
C HIS A 530 -7.03 9.66 -18.21
N GLU A 531 -6.33 9.24 -19.26
CA GLU A 531 -5.35 10.10 -19.94
C GLU A 531 -5.99 11.32 -20.60
N SER A 532 -7.20 11.19 -21.15
CA SER A 532 -7.94 12.32 -21.71
C SER A 532 -8.23 13.38 -20.65
N LEU A 533 -8.67 12.96 -19.46
CA LEU A 533 -8.94 13.85 -18.32
C LEU A 533 -7.66 14.41 -17.70
N CYS A 534 -6.68 13.56 -17.41
CA CYS A 534 -5.41 13.98 -16.82
C CYS A 534 -4.61 14.89 -17.77
N GLY A 535 -4.70 14.63 -19.08
CA GLY A 535 -4.07 15.44 -20.12
C GLY A 535 -4.69 16.83 -20.28
N CYS A 536 -5.88 17.07 -19.73
CA CYS A 536 -6.49 18.41 -19.72
C CYS A 536 -5.81 19.40 -18.76
N ARG A 537 -4.97 18.91 -17.85
CA ARG A 537 -4.18 19.77 -16.97
C ARG A 537 -3.23 20.63 -17.80
N THR A 538 -3.00 21.86 -17.38
CA THR A 538 -2.08 22.78 -18.06
C THR A 538 -0.73 22.85 -17.37
N ALA A 539 0.34 22.90 -18.15
CA ALA A 539 1.69 23.23 -17.69
C ALA A 539 2.25 24.41 -18.50
N PRO A 540 3.13 25.24 -17.91
CA PRO A 540 3.81 26.29 -18.66
C PRO A 540 4.76 25.66 -19.69
N CYS A 541 4.71 26.15 -20.93
CA CYS A 541 5.64 25.74 -21.98
C CYS A 541 7.04 26.34 -21.73
N ASP A 542 8.08 25.50 -21.69
CA ASP A 542 9.46 25.95 -21.41
C ASP A 542 9.98 27.02 -22.39
N SER A 543 9.53 26.98 -23.65
CA SER A 543 9.99 27.91 -24.69
C SER A 543 9.29 29.27 -24.69
N CYS A 544 8.07 29.38 -24.15
CA CYS A 544 7.27 30.63 -24.25
C CYS A 544 6.46 31.00 -23.02
N GLY A 545 6.49 30.19 -21.97
CA GLY A 545 5.79 30.41 -20.70
C GLY A 545 4.26 30.31 -20.77
N ARG A 546 3.66 30.02 -21.93
CA ARG A 546 2.20 29.89 -22.06
C ARG A 546 1.72 28.63 -21.35
N ALA A 547 0.62 28.73 -20.61
CA ALA A 547 -0.07 27.57 -20.05
C ALA A 547 -0.74 26.78 -21.18
N VAL A 548 -0.31 25.54 -21.39
CA VAL A 548 -0.79 24.65 -22.46
C VAL A 548 -1.21 23.33 -21.83
N MET A 549 -2.31 22.76 -22.30
CA MET A 549 -2.78 21.44 -21.85
C MET A 549 -1.70 20.39 -22.14
N LEU A 550 -1.42 19.51 -21.18
CA LEU A 550 -0.39 18.49 -21.30
C LEU A 550 -0.59 17.62 -22.55
N LYS A 551 -1.85 17.28 -22.87
CA LYS A 551 -2.18 16.53 -24.07
C LYS A 551 -1.89 17.29 -25.37
N ASP A 552 -1.92 18.62 -25.37
CA ASP A 552 -1.67 19.45 -26.55
C ASP A 552 -0.27 20.05 -26.59
N MET A 553 0.60 19.71 -25.63
CA MET A 553 1.96 20.27 -25.53
C MET A 553 2.81 19.94 -26.75
N ASP A 554 2.70 18.73 -27.29
CA ASP A 554 3.39 18.31 -28.51
C ASP A 554 2.93 19.11 -29.74
N ILE A 555 1.62 19.33 -29.86
CA ILE A 555 1.03 20.15 -30.93
C ILE A 555 1.46 21.60 -30.77
N HIS A 556 1.51 22.14 -29.55
CA HIS A 556 1.99 23.49 -29.28
C HIS A 556 3.46 23.66 -29.67
N GLN A 557 4.31 22.70 -29.30
CA GLN A 557 5.72 22.70 -29.67
C GLN A 557 5.91 22.71 -31.20
N ILE A 558 5.14 21.90 -31.92
CA ILE A 558 5.17 21.86 -33.39
C ILE A 558 4.59 23.15 -34.00
N ALA A 559 3.42 23.59 -33.57
CA ALA A 559 2.74 24.72 -34.21
C ALA A 559 3.39 26.09 -33.91
N VAL A 560 4.02 26.24 -32.74
CA VAL A 560 4.53 27.53 -32.24
C VAL A 560 6.05 27.59 -32.27
N HIS A 561 6.76 26.48 -32.03
CA HIS A 561 8.22 26.46 -31.84
C HIS A 561 9.00 25.68 -32.91
N GLN A 562 8.39 24.82 -33.72
CA GLN A 562 9.06 24.29 -34.91
C GLN A 562 9.21 25.41 -35.94
N LYS A 563 10.42 25.96 -36.01
CA LYS A 563 10.91 26.64 -37.21
C LYS A 563 11.15 25.58 -38.27
N GLY A 564 10.47 25.73 -39.41
CA GLY A 564 10.66 24.88 -40.59
C GLY A 564 12.09 24.91 -41.13
#